data_AF-D1C2Y4-F1
#
_entry.id   AF-D1C2Y4-F1
#
_cell.length_a   1.000
_cell.length_b   1.000
_cell.length_c   1.000
_cell.angle_alpha   90.00
_cell.angle_beta   90.00
_cell.angle_gamma   90.00
#
_symmetry.space_group_name_H-M   'P 1'
#
loop_
_entity.id
_entity.type
_entity.pdbx_description
1 polymer ?
#
loop_
_entity_poly.entity_id
_entity_poly.type
_entity_poly.pdbx_seq_one_letter_code
_entity_poly.pdbx_strand_id
1 'polypeptide(L)'
;MQSQRRPSEADNQKLPGIIDTFGEAFALVVQRPYLALVPVLLDLYLWLGASLSVKPLADEAERWLRSLPNVDAEAIDQVVRFGENFDLFSLLGVSIPTLVGQLGRGAVAAVGDRLWLTDLPWWAIPPLAAALVVTGLIVGTLYLTGVAYLVRAQPFSRRFWRDAGRNAVRMLGFVVITILGAMLLILPVVFTSVLLMVIGINAVPLLVLLAWSAGMWLFFLLFFAQYAIVVSDVGPLRAIYLSYNVVRRNIWGAAGFIVVYFVISNGVPVALNLLTSSPVGVVLAMGGNAFIATGVIAAAMLFYRDRARALGQPGPLSHSPAGPAS
;
A
#
# COMPACT_ATOMS: atom_id res chain seq x y z
N MET A 1 -35.31 38.83 -27.38
CA MET A 1 -33.96 39.17 -26.86
C MET A 1 -33.35 37.90 -26.27
N GLN A 2 -32.49 37.25 -27.04
CA GLN A 2 -31.77 36.03 -26.65
C GLN A 2 -30.64 36.40 -25.69
N SER A 3 -30.72 35.97 -24.43
CA SER A 3 -29.54 36.00 -23.55
C SER A 3 -28.64 34.84 -23.93
N GLN A 4 -27.62 35.12 -24.73
CA GLN A 4 -26.49 34.20 -24.92
C GLN A 4 -25.88 33.91 -23.54
N ARG A 5 -26.11 32.70 -23.02
CA ARG A 5 -25.28 32.16 -21.94
C ARG A 5 -23.87 32.05 -22.50
N ARG A 6 -22.93 32.84 -21.97
CA ARG A 6 -21.50 32.64 -22.22
C ARG A 6 -21.19 31.17 -21.95
N PRO A 7 -20.46 30.46 -22.83
CA PRO A 7 -19.88 29.18 -22.47
C PRO A 7 -19.06 29.42 -21.20
N SER A 8 -19.40 28.71 -20.12
CA SER A 8 -18.59 28.68 -18.92
C SER A 8 -17.16 28.29 -19.31
N GLU A 9 -16.15 29.00 -18.79
CA GLU A 9 -14.71 28.67 -18.85
C GLU A 9 -14.33 27.28 -18.30
N ALA A 10 -15.31 26.40 -18.07
CA ALA A 10 -15.16 25.03 -17.61
C ALA A 10 -14.68 24.05 -18.70
N ASP A 11 -14.44 24.50 -19.93
CA ASP A 11 -14.34 23.62 -21.11
C ASP A 11 -12.92 23.41 -21.69
N ASN A 12 -11.84 23.74 -20.96
CA ASN A 12 -10.50 23.29 -21.37
C ASN A 12 -9.43 23.32 -20.27
N GLN A 13 -9.76 22.94 -19.03
CA GLN A 13 -8.72 22.77 -18.02
C GLN A 13 -7.96 21.48 -18.30
N LYS A 14 -6.89 21.60 -19.11
CA LYS A 14 -5.98 20.50 -19.45
C LYS A 14 -5.58 19.79 -18.16
N LEU A 15 -5.85 18.48 -18.08
CA LEU A 15 -5.49 17.67 -16.91
C LEU A 15 -3.98 17.84 -16.62
N PRO A 16 -3.59 18.04 -15.34
CA PRO A 16 -2.19 18.17 -14.98
C PRO A 16 -1.36 16.99 -15.49
N GLY A 17 -0.16 17.30 -15.98
CA GLY A 17 0.83 16.30 -16.33
C GLY A 17 1.28 15.52 -15.11
N ILE A 18 1.95 14.39 -15.32
CA ILE A 18 2.52 13.59 -14.23
C ILE A 18 3.52 14.43 -13.43
N ILE A 19 4.43 15.13 -14.12
CA ILE A 19 5.46 15.98 -13.49
C ILE A 19 4.82 17.09 -12.65
N ASP A 20 3.81 17.79 -13.19
CA ASP A 20 3.10 18.85 -12.47
C ASP A 20 2.42 18.30 -11.21
N THR A 21 1.82 17.12 -11.31
CA THR A 21 1.14 16.45 -10.19
C THR A 21 2.13 16.12 -9.06
N PHE A 22 3.32 15.62 -9.39
CA PHE A 22 4.37 15.38 -8.40
C PHE A 22 4.89 16.70 -7.82
N GLY A 23 5.12 17.72 -8.65
CA GLY A 23 5.55 19.04 -8.19
C GLY A 23 4.59 19.66 -7.17
N GLU A 24 3.28 19.64 -7.46
CA GLU A 24 2.23 20.10 -6.54
C GLU A 24 2.22 19.28 -5.25
N ALA A 25 2.32 17.94 -5.36
CA ALA A 25 2.35 17.06 -4.19
C ALA A 25 3.52 17.36 -3.25
N PHE A 26 4.72 17.51 -3.78
CA PHE A 26 5.90 17.84 -2.98
C PHE A 26 5.80 19.23 -2.36
N ALA A 27 5.28 20.23 -3.08
CA ALA A 27 5.03 21.56 -2.53
C ALA A 27 4.06 21.50 -1.33
N LEU A 28 3.02 20.66 -1.40
CA LEU A 28 2.09 20.45 -0.29
C LEU A 28 2.77 19.79 0.92
N VAL A 29 3.63 18.80 0.71
CA VAL A 29 4.32 18.10 1.82
C VAL A 29 5.33 19.01 2.52
N VAL A 30 6.03 19.88 1.79
CA VAL A 30 6.94 20.89 2.37
C VAL A 30 6.23 21.82 3.35
N GLN A 31 4.96 22.15 3.09
CA GLN A 31 4.16 23.00 3.99
C GLN A 31 3.69 22.28 5.25
N ARG A 32 3.68 20.93 5.26
CA ARG A 32 3.23 20.11 6.40
C ARG A 32 4.15 18.91 6.63
N PRO A 33 5.44 19.12 6.96
CA PRO A 33 6.44 18.05 7.05
C PRO A 33 6.13 17.06 8.18
N TYR A 34 5.33 17.45 9.18
CA TYR A 34 4.93 16.58 10.28
C TYR A 34 4.15 15.34 9.85
N LEU A 35 3.58 15.30 8.64
CA LEU A 35 2.92 14.09 8.12
C LEU A 35 3.91 12.97 7.80
N ALA A 36 5.16 13.31 7.47
CA ALA A 36 6.23 12.33 7.29
C ALA A 36 6.72 11.74 8.62
N LEU A 37 6.29 12.27 9.78
CA LEU A 37 6.67 11.71 11.08
C LEU A 37 6.10 10.31 11.28
N VAL A 38 4.93 9.98 10.70
CA VAL A 38 4.33 8.66 10.90
C VAL A 38 5.21 7.54 10.30
N PRO A 39 5.63 7.61 9.02
CA PRO A 39 6.63 6.69 8.49
C PRO A 39 7.95 6.68 9.28
N VAL A 40 8.47 7.85 9.70
CA VAL A 40 9.72 7.93 10.48
C VAL A 40 9.60 7.21 11.83
N LEU A 41 8.52 7.44 12.57
CA LEU A 41 8.30 6.79 13.86
C LEU A 41 8.17 5.28 13.72
N LEU A 42 7.51 4.82 12.65
CA LEU A 42 7.43 3.39 12.36
C LEU A 42 8.79 2.82 11.95
N ASP A 43 9.57 3.53 11.13
CA ASP A 43 10.94 3.14 10.79
C ASP A 43 11.83 3.08 12.03
N LEU A 44 11.73 4.05 12.94
CA LEU A 44 12.47 4.04 14.21
C LEU A 44 12.08 2.83 15.07
N TYR A 45 10.79 2.51 15.16
CA TYR A 45 10.33 1.29 15.83
C TYR A 45 10.85 0.02 15.15
N LEU A 46 10.81 -0.05 13.82
CA LEU A 46 11.35 -1.18 13.09
C LEU A 46 12.88 -1.23 13.16
N TRP A 47 13.58 -0.14 13.44
CA TRP A 47 15.04 -0.16 13.54
C TRP A 47 15.51 -0.52 14.94
N LEU A 48 14.94 0.13 15.97
CA LEU A 48 15.39 0.05 17.36
C LEU A 48 14.51 -0.87 18.23
N GLY A 49 13.30 -1.17 17.78
CA GLY A 49 12.34 -1.99 18.52
C GLY A 49 12.69 -3.47 18.51
N ALA A 50 11.95 -4.23 19.31
CA ALA A 50 12.08 -5.68 19.34
C ALA A 50 11.81 -6.30 17.96
N SER A 51 12.41 -7.46 17.73
CA SER A 51 12.11 -8.34 16.61
C SER A 51 11.33 -9.54 17.11
N LEU A 52 10.33 -9.96 16.37
CA LEU A 52 9.54 -11.14 16.70
C LEU A 52 9.79 -12.21 15.66
N SER A 53 10.42 -13.31 16.08
CA SER A 53 10.80 -14.39 15.17
C SER A 53 9.59 -15.21 14.77
N VAL A 54 9.56 -15.61 13.49
CA VAL A 54 8.62 -16.62 12.98
C VAL A 54 9.23 -18.02 12.88
N LYS A 55 10.47 -18.19 13.38
CA LYS A 55 11.21 -19.46 13.34
C LYS A 55 10.41 -20.65 13.87
N PRO A 56 9.68 -20.58 15.01
CA PRO A 56 8.88 -21.71 15.47
C PRO A 56 7.83 -22.20 14.46
N LEU A 57 7.26 -21.29 13.66
CA LEU A 57 6.33 -21.64 12.58
C LEU A 57 7.06 -22.22 11.37
N ALA A 58 8.22 -21.68 11.03
CA ALA A 58 9.05 -22.19 9.94
C ALA A 58 9.58 -23.59 10.24
N ASP A 59 10.01 -23.86 11.48
CA ASP A 59 10.46 -25.18 11.94
C ASP A 59 9.33 -26.22 11.85
N GLU A 60 8.09 -25.82 12.18
CA GLU A 60 6.91 -26.68 12.01
C GLU A 60 6.63 -26.96 10.52
N ALA A 61 6.68 -25.93 9.68
CA ALA A 61 6.48 -26.06 8.25
C ALA A 61 7.57 -26.92 7.60
N GLU A 62 8.84 -26.78 8.01
CA GLU A 62 9.95 -27.63 7.60
C GLU A 62 9.68 -29.10 7.97
N ARG A 63 9.27 -29.38 9.21
CA ARG A 63 8.94 -30.75 9.65
C ARG A 63 7.83 -31.36 8.80
N TRP A 64 6.80 -30.57 8.51
CA TRP A 64 5.71 -31.01 7.63
C TRP A 64 6.20 -31.27 6.20
N LEU A 65 7.00 -30.39 5.62
CA LEU A 65 7.56 -30.57 4.27
C LEU A 65 8.43 -31.82 4.16
N ARG A 66 9.28 -32.08 5.16
CA ARG A 66 10.12 -33.29 5.20
C ARG A 66 9.31 -34.59 5.30
N SER A 67 8.06 -34.52 5.75
CA SER A 67 7.16 -35.67 5.81
C SER A 67 6.53 -36.04 4.46
N LEU A 68 6.54 -35.11 3.50
CA LEU A 68 5.98 -35.34 2.17
C LEU A 68 7.00 -36.05 1.26
N PRO A 69 6.57 -37.01 0.44
CA PRO A 69 7.44 -37.66 -0.53
C PRO A 69 7.82 -36.68 -1.66
N ASN A 70 9.07 -36.75 -2.12
CA ASN A 70 9.60 -35.99 -3.27
C ASN A 70 9.58 -34.45 -3.11
N VAL A 71 9.80 -33.93 -1.90
CA VAL A 71 10.02 -32.48 -1.70
C VAL A 71 11.46 -32.11 -2.01
N ASP A 72 11.64 -31.09 -2.84
CA ASP A 72 12.95 -30.54 -3.18
C ASP A 72 13.63 -29.92 -1.95
N ALA A 73 14.93 -30.20 -1.79
CA ALA A 73 15.73 -29.64 -0.70
C ALA A 73 15.77 -28.10 -0.72
N GLU A 74 15.65 -27.50 -1.91
CA GLU A 74 15.58 -26.05 -2.10
C GLU A 74 14.29 -25.47 -1.49
N ALA A 75 13.15 -26.14 -1.61
CA ALA A 75 11.90 -25.69 -1.00
C ALA A 75 11.99 -25.66 0.53
N ILE A 76 12.71 -26.63 1.11
CA ILE A 76 12.96 -26.67 2.56
C ILE A 76 13.89 -25.52 2.98
N ASP A 77 15.00 -25.29 2.26
CA ASP A 77 15.94 -24.19 2.54
C ASP A 77 15.24 -22.82 2.50
N GLN A 78 14.32 -22.62 1.55
CA GLN A 78 13.52 -21.39 1.46
C GLN A 78 12.67 -21.15 2.71
N VAL A 79 12.03 -22.20 3.26
CA VAL A 79 11.24 -22.09 4.50
C VAL A 79 12.13 -21.75 5.70
N VAL A 80 13.29 -22.39 5.82
CA VAL A 80 14.25 -22.11 6.90
C VAL A 80 14.74 -20.66 6.84
N ARG A 81 15.19 -20.20 5.66
CA ARG A 81 15.65 -18.81 5.48
C ARG A 81 14.55 -17.79 5.76
N PHE A 82 13.30 -18.10 5.41
CA PHE A 82 12.17 -17.25 5.76
C PHE A 82 12.01 -17.16 7.28
N GLY A 83 12.06 -18.29 7.99
CA GLY A 83 11.99 -18.37 9.44
C GLY A 83 13.03 -17.53 10.18
N GLU A 84 14.25 -17.51 9.65
CA GLU A 84 15.39 -16.84 10.27
C GLU A 84 15.41 -15.33 10.04
N ASN A 85 14.93 -14.87 8.87
CA ASN A 85 15.07 -13.48 8.47
C ASN A 85 13.78 -12.66 8.59
N PHE A 86 12.62 -13.32 8.66
CA PHE A 86 11.34 -12.62 8.71
C PHE A 86 11.01 -12.17 10.15
N ASP A 87 10.99 -10.85 10.33
CA ASP A 87 10.49 -10.22 11.55
C ASP A 87 8.98 -9.99 11.44
N LEU A 88 8.20 -10.59 12.34
CA LEU A 88 6.75 -10.49 12.31
C LEU A 88 6.25 -9.06 12.51
N PHE A 89 6.99 -8.20 13.23
CA PHE A 89 6.61 -6.80 13.42
C PHE A 89 6.70 -5.96 12.13
N SER A 90 7.43 -6.43 11.11
CA SER A 90 7.46 -5.78 9.79
C SER A 90 6.06 -5.68 9.15
N LEU A 91 5.10 -6.53 9.56
CA LEU A 91 3.70 -6.49 9.12
C LEU A 91 2.98 -5.20 9.51
N LEU A 92 3.48 -4.45 10.50
CA LEU A 92 2.97 -3.11 10.82
C LEU A 92 3.18 -2.11 9.67
N GLY A 93 4.21 -2.34 8.84
CA GLY A 93 4.55 -1.53 7.67
C GLY A 93 3.75 -1.87 6.40
N VAL A 94 2.78 -2.78 6.45
CA VAL A 94 2.08 -3.27 5.24
C VAL A 94 1.40 -2.18 4.41
N SER A 95 1.04 -1.06 5.02
CA SER A 95 0.35 0.07 4.37
C SER A 95 1.12 1.39 4.44
N ILE A 96 2.32 1.38 5.02
CA ILE A 96 3.15 2.57 5.20
C ILE A 96 4.51 2.29 4.58
N PRO A 97 4.99 3.13 3.66
CA PRO A 97 6.31 2.94 3.07
C PRO A 97 7.40 3.23 4.11
N THR A 98 7.95 2.17 4.70
CA THR A 98 9.06 2.20 5.67
C THR A 98 10.36 1.80 5.01
N LEU A 99 11.44 2.56 5.21
CA LEU A 99 12.76 2.23 4.68
C LEU A 99 13.27 0.89 5.24
N VAL A 100 13.16 0.71 6.56
CA VAL A 100 13.69 -0.46 7.27
C VAL A 100 12.90 -1.72 6.92
N GLY A 101 11.58 -1.60 6.74
CA GLY A 101 10.75 -2.70 6.27
C GLY A 101 11.04 -3.11 4.83
N GLN A 102 11.48 -2.18 3.97
CA GLN A 102 11.77 -2.46 2.56
C GLN A 102 13.18 -2.98 2.31
N LEU A 103 14.20 -2.38 2.95
CA LEU A 103 15.58 -2.84 2.86
C LEU A 103 15.84 -4.10 3.71
N GLY A 104 14.98 -4.32 4.71
CA GLY A 104 15.19 -5.30 5.77
C GLY A 104 16.13 -4.75 6.84
N ARG A 105 15.83 -5.06 8.11
CA ARG A 105 16.63 -4.63 9.27
C ARG A 105 18.10 -5.07 9.19
N GLY A 106 18.41 -6.13 8.45
CA GLY A 106 19.78 -6.63 8.24
C GLY A 106 20.65 -5.76 7.34
N ALA A 107 20.05 -4.97 6.43
CA ALA A 107 20.76 -4.10 5.49
C ALA A 107 21.08 -2.71 6.09
N VAL A 108 20.64 -2.45 7.32
CA VAL A 108 20.73 -1.16 7.99
C VAL A 108 21.71 -1.27 9.17
N ALA A 109 22.55 -0.26 9.40
CA ALA A 109 23.50 -0.26 10.51
C ALA A 109 22.80 -0.58 11.84
N ALA A 110 23.29 -1.59 12.54
CA ALA A 110 22.75 -1.99 13.82
C ALA A 110 23.12 -0.98 14.92
N VAL A 111 22.21 -0.81 15.88
CA VAL A 111 22.45 -0.03 17.10
C VAL A 111 22.12 -0.93 18.29
N GLY A 112 23.16 -1.31 19.05
CA GLY A 112 23.02 -2.18 20.22
C GLY A 112 22.70 -3.64 19.89
N ASP A 113 22.47 -4.42 20.95
CA ASP A 113 22.08 -5.82 20.86
C ASP A 113 20.61 -5.98 20.49
N ARG A 114 20.34 -6.94 19.62
CA ARG A 114 19.00 -7.17 19.06
C ARG A 114 18.19 -8.04 20.01
N LEU A 115 17.07 -7.51 20.48
CA LEU A 115 16.10 -8.29 21.25
C LEU A 115 15.22 -9.11 20.30
N TRP A 116 15.56 -10.39 20.13
CA TRP A 116 14.72 -11.35 19.44
C TRP A 116 13.81 -12.07 20.43
N LEU A 117 12.50 -11.93 20.23
CA LEU A 117 11.50 -12.70 20.94
C LEU A 117 11.30 -14.02 20.18
N THR A 118 11.77 -15.13 20.76
CA THR A 118 11.76 -16.47 20.14
C THR A 118 10.86 -17.48 20.84
N ASP A 119 10.39 -17.18 22.05
CA ASP A 119 9.72 -18.16 22.92
C ASP A 119 8.22 -18.32 22.65
N LEU A 120 7.74 -17.93 21.46
CA LEU A 120 6.35 -18.10 21.10
C LEU A 120 6.07 -19.50 20.52
N PRO A 121 4.96 -20.15 20.90
CA PRO A 121 4.55 -21.37 20.23
C PRO A 121 4.08 -21.06 18.81
N TRP A 122 4.31 -21.98 17.87
CA TRP A 122 4.01 -21.78 16.45
C TRP A 122 2.55 -21.38 16.18
N TRP A 123 1.60 -21.92 16.94
CA TRP A 123 0.16 -21.67 16.77
C TRP A 123 -0.25 -20.25 17.16
N ALA A 124 0.55 -19.55 17.98
CA ALA A 124 0.30 -18.16 18.35
C ALA A 124 0.73 -17.18 17.25
N ILE A 125 1.60 -17.59 16.32
CA ILE A 125 2.15 -16.74 15.27
C ILE A 125 1.06 -16.30 14.27
N PRO A 126 0.22 -17.18 13.69
CA PRO A 126 -0.83 -16.76 12.75
C PRO A 126 -1.84 -15.72 13.29
N PRO A 127 -2.47 -15.88 14.47
CA PRO A 127 -3.39 -14.87 14.98
C PRO A 127 -2.68 -13.55 15.31
N LEU A 128 -1.43 -13.61 15.77
CA LEU A 128 -0.61 -12.41 16.02
C LEU A 128 -0.24 -11.70 14.71
N ALA A 129 0.12 -12.45 13.67
CA ALA A 129 0.34 -11.92 12.32
C ALA A 129 -0.91 -11.20 11.82
N ALA A 130 -2.08 -11.82 11.96
CA ALA A 130 -3.36 -11.21 11.58
C ALA A 130 -3.64 -9.92 12.38
N ALA A 131 -3.40 -9.94 13.69
CA ALA A 131 -3.55 -8.75 14.53
C ALA A 131 -2.60 -7.62 14.10
N LEU A 132 -1.33 -7.92 13.82
CA LEU A 132 -0.34 -6.95 13.35
C LEU A 132 -0.69 -6.38 11.97
N VAL A 133 -1.19 -7.19 11.05
CA VAL A 133 -1.70 -6.70 9.76
C VAL A 133 -2.89 -5.76 9.95
N VAL A 134 -3.85 -6.12 10.81
CA VAL A 134 -5.00 -5.25 11.11
C VAL A 134 -4.52 -3.94 11.74
N THR A 135 -3.60 -4.00 12.70
CA THR A 135 -3.00 -2.80 13.31
C THR A 135 -2.27 -1.95 12.28
N GLY A 136 -1.42 -2.56 11.44
CA GLY A 136 -0.71 -1.88 10.36
C GLY A 136 -1.65 -1.22 9.36
N LEU A 137 -2.75 -1.88 9.00
CA LEU A 137 -3.81 -1.33 8.16
C LEU A 137 -4.51 -0.13 8.82
N ILE A 138 -4.80 -0.19 10.12
CA ILE A 138 -5.41 0.92 10.86
C ILE A 138 -4.47 2.12 10.89
N VAL A 139 -3.20 1.92 11.26
CA VAL A 139 -2.19 2.98 11.31
C VAL A 139 -1.92 3.55 9.92
N GLY A 140 -1.81 2.69 8.91
CA GLY A 140 -1.68 3.09 7.51
C GLY A 140 -2.88 3.88 7.00
N THR A 141 -4.09 3.48 7.36
CA THR A 141 -5.30 4.22 6.97
C THR A 141 -5.39 5.57 7.66
N LEU A 142 -4.97 5.67 8.92
CA LEU A 142 -4.84 6.93 9.64
C LEU A 142 -3.86 7.87 8.92
N TYR A 143 -2.69 7.36 8.54
CA TYR A 143 -1.68 8.07 7.77
C TYR A 143 -2.23 8.54 6.40
N LEU A 144 -2.82 7.64 5.61
CA LEU A 144 -3.43 7.97 4.32
C LEU A 144 -4.57 8.99 4.46
N THR A 145 -5.38 8.90 5.52
CA THR A 145 -6.41 9.91 5.81
C THR A 145 -5.79 11.27 6.10
N GLY A 146 -4.66 11.32 6.82
CA GLY A 146 -3.90 12.55 7.09
C GLY A 146 -3.37 13.19 5.80
N VAL A 147 -2.78 12.40 4.91
CA VAL A 147 -2.34 12.89 3.59
C VAL A 147 -3.52 13.34 2.74
N ALA A 148 -4.66 12.63 2.80
CA ALA A 148 -5.87 13.05 2.10
C ALA A 148 -6.45 14.37 2.65
N TYR A 149 -6.28 14.68 3.94
CA TYR A 149 -6.63 15.98 4.52
C TYR A 149 -5.72 17.10 3.99
N LEU A 150 -4.42 16.83 3.83
CA LEU A 150 -3.48 17.75 3.17
C LEU A 150 -3.92 18.04 1.72
N VAL A 151 -4.18 16.99 0.93
CA VAL A 151 -4.60 17.10 -0.48
C VAL A 151 -5.95 17.79 -0.67
N ARG A 152 -6.83 17.71 0.33
CA ARG A 152 -8.14 18.39 0.36
C ARG A 152 -8.10 19.78 0.99
N ALA A 153 -6.93 20.25 1.43
CA ALA A 153 -6.77 21.49 2.18
C ALA A 153 -7.71 21.60 3.41
N GLN A 154 -7.98 20.48 4.08
CA GLN A 154 -8.85 20.44 5.27
C GLN A 154 -8.03 20.63 6.55
N PRO A 155 -8.58 21.31 7.58
CA PRO A 155 -7.95 21.41 8.89
C PRO A 155 -8.13 20.11 9.68
N PHE A 156 -7.11 19.77 10.49
CA PHE A 156 -7.21 18.68 11.46
C PHE A 156 -8.18 19.10 12.58
N SER A 157 -9.28 18.36 12.72
CA SER A 157 -10.33 18.60 13.73
C SER A 157 -10.80 17.27 14.32
N ARG A 158 -11.73 17.27 15.28
CA ARG A 158 -12.34 16.03 15.80
C ARG A 158 -12.94 15.14 14.69
N ARG A 159 -13.33 15.73 13.56
CA ARG A 159 -13.82 15.01 12.39
C ARG A 159 -12.76 14.10 11.77
N PHE A 160 -11.48 14.46 11.86
CA PHE A 160 -10.37 13.65 11.37
C PHE A 160 -10.39 12.23 11.96
N TRP A 161 -10.52 12.11 13.28
CA TRP A 161 -10.55 10.81 13.96
C TRP A 161 -11.76 9.97 13.55
N ARG A 162 -12.91 10.60 13.36
CA ARG A 162 -14.13 9.92 12.88
C ARG A 162 -13.97 9.44 11.43
N ASP A 163 -13.42 10.29 10.56
CA ASP A 163 -13.20 9.96 9.16
C ASP A 163 -12.13 8.86 9.03
N ALA A 164 -11.05 8.91 9.84
CA ALA A 164 -10.02 7.88 9.90
C ALA A 164 -10.56 6.53 10.37
N GLY A 165 -11.38 6.50 11.43
CA GLY A 165 -12.01 5.26 11.91
C GLY A 165 -12.95 4.66 10.86
N ARG A 166 -13.75 5.49 10.19
CA ARG A 166 -14.62 5.02 9.09
C ARG A 166 -13.82 4.52 7.90
N ASN A 167 -12.74 5.22 7.53
CA ASN A 167 -11.86 4.79 6.45
C ASN A 167 -11.14 3.48 6.79
N ALA A 168 -10.76 3.26 8.05
CA ALA A 168 -10.14 2.01 8.49
C ALA A 168 -11.08 0.82 8.27
N VAL A 169 -12.35 0.93 8.66
CA VAL A 169 -13.36 -0.12 8.40
C VAL A 169 -13.55 -0.35 6.90
N ARG A 170 -13.58 0.71 6.08
CA ARG A 170 -13.69 0.60 4.62
C ARG A 170 -12.45 -0.03 3.99
N MET A 171 -11.27 0.26 4.51
CA MET A 171 -9.99 -0.33 4.07
C MET A 171 -9.93 -1.82 4.40
N LEU A 172 -10.39 -2.22 5.60
CA LEU A 172 -10.54 -3.62 5.96
C LEU A 172 -11.50 -4.34 4.99
N GLY A 173 -12.66 -3.73 4.71
CA GLY A 173 -13.60 -4.25 3.71
C GLY A 173 -12.97 -4.37 2.31
N PHE A 174 -12.15 -3.41 1.89
CA PHE A 174 -11.41 -3.46 0.64
C PHE A 174 -10.40 -4.60 0.60
N VAL A 175 -9.62 -4.80 1.67
CA VAL A 175 -8.66 -5.91 1.80
C VAL A 175 -9.39 -7.25 1.73
N VAL A 176 -10.50 -7.41 2.46
CA VAL A 176 -11.32 -8.64 2.41
C VAL A 176 -11.84 -8.89 1.00
N ILE A 177 -12.41 -7.88 0.32
CA ILE A 177 -12.89 -8.03 -1.06
C ILE A 177 -11.74 -8.41 -2.01
N THR A 178 -10.55 -7.83 -1.83
CA THR A 178 -9.37 -8.12 -2.65
C THR A 178 -8.86 -9.53 -2.41
N ILE A 179 -8.81 -10.00 -1.16
CA ILE A 179 -8.43 -11.38 -0.82
C ILE A 179 -9.44 -12.36 -1.41
N LEU A 180 -10.74 -12.13 -1.23
CA LEU A 180 -11.78 -12.99 -1.82
C LEU A 180 -11.71 -13.02 -3.35
N GLY A 181 -11.46 -11.87 -3.99
CA GLY A 181 -11.25 -11.78 -5.43
C GLY A 181 -10.01 -12.55 -5.89
N ALA A 182 -8.90 -12.46 -5.15
CA ALA A 182 -7.69 -13.23 -5.43
C ALA A 182 -7.89 -14.73 -5.22
N MET A 183 -8.60 -15.15 -4.16
CA MET A 183 -8.96 -16.56 -3.94
C MET A 183 -9.82 -17.10 -5.07
N LEU A 184 -10.79 -16.32 -5.55
CA LEU A 184 -11.63 -16.70 -6.70
C LEU A 184 -10.81 -16.90 -7.98
N LEU A 185 -9.69 -16.20 -8.14
CA LEU A 185 -8.78 -16.33 -9.27
C LEU A 185 -7.82 -17.51 -9.11
N ILE A 186 -7.30 -17.75 -7.90
CA ILE A 186 -6.31 -18.79 -7.61
C ILE A 186 -6.96 -20.18 -7.52
N LEU A 187 -8.16 -20.29 -6.94
CA LEU A 187 -8.82 -21.58 -6.71
C LEU A 187 -9.03 -22.40 -8.01
N PRO A 188 -9.50 -21.81 -9.13
CA PRO A 188 -9.59 -22.52 -10.40
C PRO A 188 -8.21 -22.97 -10.93
N VAL A 189 -7.16 -22.18 -10.70
CA VAL A 189 -5.80 -22.56 -11.09
C VAL A 189 -5.30 -23.77 -10.32
N VAL A 190 -5.47 -23.78 -8.99
CA VAL A 190 -5.09 -24.93 -8.16
C VAL A 190 -5.89 -26.16 -8.54
N PHE A 191 -7.22 -26.03 -8.67
CA PHE A 191 -8.09 -27.14 -9.03
C PHE A 191 -7.75 -27.72 -10.40
N THR A 192 -7.58 -26.86 -11.42
CA THR A 192 -7.20 -27.29 -12.78
C THR A 192 -5.81 -27.93 -12.80
N SER A 193 -4.88 -27.41 -12.01
CA SER A 193 -3.53 -27.99 -11.88
C SER A 193 -3.57 -29.41 -11.32
N VAL A 194 -4.35 -29.65 -10.27
CA VAL A 194 -4.52 -30.99 -9.68
C VAL A 194 -5.13 -31.96 -10.70
N LEU A 195 -6.16 -31.55 -11.44
CA LEU A 195 -6.79 -32.41 -12.45
C LEU A 195 -5.84 -32.77 -13.60
N LEU A 196 -5.07 -31.81 -14.10
CA LEU A 196 -4.12 -32.04 -15.19
C LEU A 196 -2.94 -32.92 -14.75
N MET A 197 -2.50 -32.79 -13.49
CA MET A 197 -1.46 -33.63 -12.93
C MET A 197 -1.87 -35.10 -12.83
N VAL A 198 -3.15 -35.40 -12.57
CA VAL A 198 -3.68 -36.78 -12.54
C VAL A 198 -3.55 -37.48 -13.91
N ILE A 199 -3.67 -36.75 -15.01
CA ILE A 199 -3.50 -37.28 -16.37
C ILE A 199 -2.06 -37.14 -16.90
N GLY A 200 -1.10 -36.81 -16.04
CA GLY A 200 0.32 -36.71 -16.38
C GLY A 200 0.75 -35.41 -17.07
N ILE A 201 -0.10 -34.37 -17.07
CA ILE A 201 0.20 -33.07 -17.69
C ILE A 201 0.59 -32.05 -16.60
N ASN A 202 1.84 -31.60 -16.59
CA ASN A 202 2.27 -30.50 -15.72
C ASN A 202 2.01 -29.14 -16.39
N ALA A 203 0.83 -28.57 -16.13
CA ALA A 203 0.44 -27.23 -16.61
C ALA A 203 0.63 -26.12 -15.57
N VAL A 204 1.20 -26.42 -14.40
CA VAL A 204 1.35 -25.47 -13.29
C VAL A 204 2.04 -24.16 -13.74
N PRO A 205 3.18 -24.19 -14.46
CA PRO A 205 3.86 -22.95 -14.85
C PRO A 205 2.99 -22.05 -15.73
N LEU A 206 2.23 -22.63 -16.67
CA LEU A 206 1.34 -21.89 -17.55
C LEU A 206 0.17 -21.29 -16.78
N LEU A 207 -0.48 -22.07 -15.91
CA LEU A 207 -1.62 -21.59 -15.13
C LEU A 207 -1.21 -20.51 -14.12
N VAL A 208 -0.02 -20.64 -13.51
CA VAL A 208 0.55 -19.61 -12.63
C VAL A 208 0.86 -18.34 -13.42
N LEU A 209 1.44 -18.43 -14.62
CA LEU A 209 1.69 -17.26 -15.48
C LEU A 209 0.38 -16.53 -15.84
N LEU A 210 -0.67 -17.27 -16.19
CA LEU A 210 -1.99 -16.69 -16.49
C LEU A 210 -2.62 -16.03 -15.25
N ALA A 211 -2.55 -16.68 -14.10
CA ALA A 211 -3.02 -16.09 -12.85
C ALA A 211 -2.26 -14.82 -12.48
N TRP A 212 -0.94 -14.83 -12.63
CA TRP A 212 -0.10 -13.67 -12.35
C TRP A 212 -0.39 -12.51 -13.31
N SER A 213 -0.57 -12.81 -14.60
CA SER A 213 -0.97 -11.83 -15.61
C SER A 213 -2.34 -11.20 -15.30
N ALA A 214 -3.33 -12.02 -14.94
CA ALA A 214 -4.65 -11.54 -14.51
C ALA A 214 -4.58 -10.74 -13.20
N GLY A 215 -3.74 -11.17 -12.25
CA GLY A 215 -3.47 -10.47 -11.00
C GLY A 215 -2.82 -9.10 -11.21
N MET A 216 -1.84 -9.00 -12.11
CA MET A 216 -1.24 -7.72 -12.51
C MET A 216 -2.25 -6.79 -13.14
N TRP A 217 -3.12 -7.31 -14.01
CA TRP A 217 -4.17 -6.52 -14.62
C TRP A 217 -5.18 -6.01 -13.58
N LEU A 218 -5.61 -6.87 -12.66
CA LEU A 218 -6.48 -6.50 -11.55
C LEU A 218 -5.82 -5.44 -10.66
N PHE A 219 -4.56 -5.65 -10.30
CA PHE A 219 -3.77 -4.69 -9.53
C PHE A 219 -3.71 -3.32 -10.22
N PHE A 220 -3.43 -3.29 -11.52
CA PHE A 220 -3.38 -2.07 -12.31
C PHE A 220 -4.73 -1.31 -12.28
N LEU A 221 -5.85 -2.02 -12.44
CA LEU A 221 -7.19 -1.43 -12.37
C LEU A 221 -7.58 -0.95 -10.96
N LEU A 222 -7.08 -1.62 -9.93
CA LEU A 222 -7.36 -1.33 -8.52
C LEU A 222 -6.34 -0.41 -7.85
N PHE A 223 -5.29 0.00 -8.56
CA PHE A 223 -4.18 0.78 -8.00
C PHE A 223 -4.65 2.02 -7.21
N PHE A 224 -5.66 2.74 -7.74
CA PHE A 224 -6.19 3.95 -7.11
C PHE A 224 -7.32 3.68 -6.10
N ALA A 225 -7.74 2.43 -5.89
CA ALA A 225 -8.89 2.13 -5.03
C ALA A 225 -8.63 2.53 -3.56
N GLN A 226 -7.44 2.26 -3.03
CA GLN A 226 -7.07 2.70 -1.68
C GLN A 226 -7.10 4.23 -1.53
N TYR A 227 -6.64 4.97 -2.54
CA TYR A 227 -6.66 6.43 -2.53
C TYR A 227 -8.08 6.96 -2.70
N ALA A 228 -8.94 6.29 -3.48
CA ALA A 228 -10.34 6.63 -3.64
C ALA A 228 -11.14 6.53 -2.34
N ILE A 229 -10.87 5.52 -1.50
CA ILE A 229 -11.52 5.38 -0.18
C ILE A 229 -11.27 6.63 0.66
N VAL A 230 -10.01 7.06 0.77
CA VAL A 230 -9.65 8.17 1.66
C VAL A 230 -9.93 9.53 1.05
N VAL A 231 -9.72 9.75 -0.26
CA VAL A 231 -9.90 11.04 -0.96
C VAL A 231 -11.38 11.34 -1.23
N SER A 232 -12.12 10.35 -1.74
CA SER A 232 -13.53 10.51 -2.10
C SER A 232 -14.49 10.12 -0.97
N ASP A 233 -13.98 9.59 0.14
CA ASP A 233 -14.77 9.25 1.32
C ASP A 233 -15.89 8.21 1.04
N VAL A 234 -15.59 7.25 0.17
CA VAL A 234 -16.54 6.22 -0.30
C VAL A 234 -16.22 4.82 0.22
N GLY A 235 -17.22 3.94 0.23
CA GLY A 235 -17.06 2.52 0.56
C GLY A 235 -16.23 1.74 -0.48
N PRO A 236 -15.79 0.51 -0.15
CA PRO A 236 -14.81 -0.23 -0.94
C PRO A 236 -15.29 -0.58 -2.36
N LEU A 237 -16.53 -1.03 -2.53
CA LEU A 237 -17.09 -1.35 -3.86
C LEU A 237 -17.14 -0.10 -4.76
N ARG A 238 -17.52 1.04 -4.19
CA ARG A 238 -17.53 2.30 -4.93
C ARG A 238 -16.12 2.75 -5.24
N ALA A 239 -15.16 2.62 -4.32
CA ALA A 239 -13.76 2.93 -4.55
C ALA A 239 -13.16 2.11 -5.71
N ILE A 240 -13.45 0.80 -5.76
CA ILE A 240 -13.09 -0.08 -6.88
C ILE A 240 -13.65 0.45 -8.19
N TYR A 241 -14.95 0.80 -8.22
CA TYR A 241 -15.59 1.36 -9.40
C TYR A 241 -14.96 2.70 -9.84
N LEU A 242 -14.62 3.59 -8.90
CA LEU A 242 -13.97 4.87 -9.23
C LEU A 242 -12.56 4.64 -9.78
N SER A 243 -11.76 3.77 -9.14
CA SER A 243 -10.43 3.39 -9.60
C SER A 243 -10.46 2.82 -11.01
N TYR A 244 -11.33 1.83 -11.26
CA TYR A 244 -11.50 1.23 -12.57
C TYR A 244 -11.82 2.26 -13.65
N ASN A 245 -12.74 3.19 -13.38
CA ASN A 245 -13.11 4.21 -14.37
C ASN A 245 -12.00 5.23 -14.63
N VAL A 246 -11.24 5.62 -13.60
CA VAL A 246 -10.08 6.52 -13.74
C VAL A 246 -9.00 5.86 -14.59
N VAL A 247 -8.67 4.59 -14.31
CA VAL A 247 -7.66 3.84 -15.07
C VAL A 247 -8.13 3.60 -16.50
N ARG A 248 -9.35 3.08 -16.69
CA ARG A 248 -9.86 2.73 -18.02
C ARG A 248 -9.96 3.94 -18.96
N ARG A 249 -10.40 5.09 -18.46
CA ARG A 249 -10.54 6.31 -19.29
C ARG A 249 -9.22 7.04 -19.52
N ASN A 250 -8.19 6.76 -18.72
CA ASN A 250 -6.87 7.36 -18.87
C ASN A 250 -5.76 6.31 -18.75
N ILE A 251 -5.81 5.28 -19.60
CA ILE A 251 -4.97 4.08 -19.42
C ILE A 251 -3.48 4.40 -19.52
N TRP A 252 -3.10 5.25 -20.48
CA TRP A 252 -1.70 5.65 -20.70
C TRP A 252 -1.18 6.58 -19.61
N GLY A 253 -1.99 7.56 -19.19
CA GLY A 253 -1.62 8.44 -18.09
C GLY A 253 -1.52 7.68 -16.78
N ALA A 254 -2.44 6.74 -16.52
CA ALA A 254 -2.42 5.90 -15.33
C ALA A 254 -1.21 4.95 -15.34
N ALA A 255 -0.92 4.30 -16.47
CA ALA A 255 0.27 3.46 -16.63
C ALA A 255 1.56 4.24 -16.39
N GLY A 256 1.72 5.40 -17.04
CA GLY A 256 2.89 6.26 -16.85
C GLY A 256 3.03 6.72 -15.40
N PHE A 257 1.93 7.13 -14.76
CA PHE A 257 1.94 7.52 -13.36
C PHE A 257 2.34 6.37 -12.44
N ILE A 258 1.77 5.17 -12.64
CA ILE A 258 2.06 3.98 -11.84
C ILE A 258 3.52 3.57 -12.00
N VAL A 259 4.07 3.61 -13.21
CA VAL A 259 5.50 3.36 -13.44
C VAL A 259 6.36 4.35 -12.66
N VAL A 260 6.11 5.66 -12.77
CA VAL A 260 6.87 6.67 -12.02
C VAL A 260 6.72 6.47 -10.50
N TYR A 261 5.50 6.19 -10.03
CA TYR A 261 5.23 5.87 -8.64
C TYR A 261 6.09 4.70 -8.14
N PHE A 262 6.16 3.60 -8.90
CA PHE A 262 6.94 2.42 -8.51
C PHE A 262 8.44 2.66 -8.57
N VAL A 263 8.91 3.34 -9.61
CA VAL A 263 10.33 3.70 -9.77
C VAL A 263 10.79 4.54 -8.58
N ILE A 264 10.01 5.54 -8.17
CA ILE A 264 10.38 6.37 -7.02
C ILE A 264 10.24 5.56 -5.71
N SER A 265 9.09 4.90 -5.50
CA SER A 265 8.78 4.22 -4.23
C SER A 265 9.71 3.06 -3.90
N ASN A 266 10.29 2.40 -4.91
CA ASN A 266 11.23 1.29 -4.70
C ASN A 266 12.68 1.68 -4.99
N GLY A 267 12.92 2.61 -5.93
CA GLY A 267 14.27 3.04 -6.29
C GLY A 267 14.92 3.94 -5.24
N VAL A 268 14.15 4.80 -4.58
CA VAL A 268 14.67 5.72 -3.54
C VAL A 268 15.21 4.97 -2.32
N PRO A 269 14.49 4.00 -1.72
CA PRO A 269 15.04 3.15 -0.66
C PRO A 269 16.39 2.52 -1.04
N VAL A 270 16.48 1.97 -2.25
CA VAL A 270 17.71 1.35 -2.77
C VAL A 270 18.85 2.37 -2.87
N ALA A 271 18.58 3.58 -3.37
CA ALA A 271 19.58 4.64 -3.43
C ALA A 271 20.02 5.11 -2.02
N LEU A 272 19.06 5.21 -1.08
CA LEU A 272 19.32 5.63 0.30
C LEU A 272 20.06 4.56 1.12
N ASN A 273 20.12 3.31 0.65
CA ASN A 273 20.93 2.25 1.26
C ASN A 273 22.43 2.60 1.31
N LEU A 274 22.91 3.54 0.48
CA LEU A 274 24.29 4.03 0.58
C LEU A 274 24.57 4.81 1.88
N LEU A 275 23.52 5.37 2.50
CA LEU A 275 23.62 6.13 3.75
C LEU A 275 23.45 5.24 4.98
N THR A 276 22.93 4.01 4.84
CA THR A 276 22.56 3.15 5.97
C THR A 276 23.76 2.44 6.63
N SER A 277 24.99 2.68 6.14
CA SER A 277 26.23 2.14 6.71
C SER A 277 26.60 2.72 8.08
N SER A 278 25.98 3.84 8.50
CA SER A 278 26.21 4.44 9.82
C SER A 278 24.88 4.78 10.50
N PRO A 279 24.74 4.68 11.84
CA PRO A 279 23.49 4.99 12.54
C PRO A 279 22.93 6.38 12.24
N VAL A 280 23.80 7.39 12.10
CA VAL A 280 23.39 8.75 11.73
C VAL A 280 22.83 8.79 10.31
N GLY A 281 23.50 8.11 9.37
CA GLY A 281 23.03 8.01 8.00
C GLY A 281 21.72 7.23 7.85
N VAL A 282 21.45 6.26 8.73
CA VAL A 282 20.14 5.58 8.82
C VAL A 282 19.02 6.57 9.14
N VAL A 283 19.20 7.43 10.15
CA VAL A 283 18.19 8.43 10.52
C VAL A 283 17.94 9.43 9.37
N LEU A 284 18.99 9.85 8.68
CA LEU A 284 18.87 10.71 7.49
C LEU A 284 18.13 10.00 6.35
N ALA A 285 18.44 8.72 6.10
CA ALA A 285 17.78 7.90 5.11
C ALA A 285 16.28 7.71 5.43
N MET A 286 15.93 7.46 6.69
CA MET A 286 14.53 7.36 7.14
C MET A 286 13.78 8.66 6.87
N GLY A 287 14.34 9.81 7.26
CA GLY A 287 13.74 11.12 7.04
C GLY A 287 13.54 11.42 5.55
N GLY A 288 14.56 11.16 4.72
CA GLY A 288 14.49 11.34 3.27
C GLY A 288 13.45 10.42 2.62
N ASN A 289 13.46 9.13 2.97
CA ASN A 289 12.50 8.16 2.46
C ASN A 289 11.07 8.53 2.85
N ALA A 290 10.83 8.88 4.12
CA ALA A 290 9.52 9.26 4.62
C ALA A 290 8.97 10.50 3.90
N PHE A 291 9.81 11.54 3.71
CA PHE A 291 9.43 12.73 2.96
C PHE A 291 9.06 12.41 1.51
N ILE A 292 9.92 11.65 0.81
CA ILE A 292 9.70 11.27 -0.58
C ILE A 292 8.44 10.42 -0.73
N ALA A 293 8.30 9.38 0.10
CA ALA A 293 7.17 8.48 0.04
C ALA A 293 5.85 9.19 0.37
N THR A 294 5.85 10.14 1.30
CA THR A 294 4.68 11.01 1.56
C THR A 294 4.32 11.85 0.34
N GLY A 295 5.30 12.45 -0.33
CA GLY A 295 5.11 13.21 -1.58
C GLY A 295 4.53 12.35 -2.70
N VAL A 296 5.05 11.14 -2.89
CA VAL A 296 4.57 10.19 -3.90
C VAL A 296 3.13 9.75 -3.64
N ILE A 297 2.77 9.48 -2.39
CA ILE A 297 1.39 9.16 -1.98
C ILE A 297 0.46 10.35 -2.21
N ALA A 298 0.88 11.56 -1.84
CA ALA A 298 0.12 12.78 -2.12
C ALA A 298 -0.09 12.99 -3.62
N ALA A 299 0.93 12.71 -4.45
CA ALA A 299 0.82 12.76 -5.90
C ALA A 299 -0.21 11.75 -6.43
N ALA A 300 -0.25 10.53 -5.88
CA ALA A 300 -1.23 9.52 -6.27
C ALA A 300 -2.66 9.96 -5.95
N MET A 301 -2.85 10.62 -4.80
CA MET A 301 -4.13 11.20 -4.41
C MET A 301 -4.55 12.37 -5.31
N LEU A 302 -3.63 13.27 -5.66
CA LEU A 302 -3.88 14.39 -6.60
C LEU A 302 -4.22 13.86 -8.00
N PHE A 303 -3.42 12.93 -8.52
CA PHE A 303 -3.62 12.31 -9.82
C PHE A 303 -5.02 11.70 -9.93
N TYR A 304 -5.41 10.93 -8.91
CA TYR A 304 -6.73 10.33 -8.80
C TYR A 304 -7.83 11.40 -8.70
N ARG A 305 -7.67 12.39 -7.80
CA ARG A 305 -8.66 13.46 -7.56
C ARG A 305 -9.00 14.21 -8.85
N ASP A 306 -7.99 14.63 -9.59
CA ASP A 306 -8.18 15.50 -10.76
C ASP A 306 -8.86 14.72 -11.90
N ARG A 307 -8.49 13.45 -12.08
CA ARG A 307 -9.14 12.57 -13.06
C ARG A 307 -10.56 12.19 -12.64
N ALA A 308 -10.79 11.87 -11.37
CA ALA A 308 -12.13 11.59 -10.88
C ALA A 308 -13.08 12.79 -11.07
N ARG A 309 -12.60 14.01 -10.80
CA ARG A 309 -13.34 15.26 -11.07
C ARG A 309 -13.67 15.46 -12.54
N ALA A 310 -12.71 15.22 -13.43
CA ALA A 310 -12.94 15.29 -14.88
C ALA A 310 -13.98 14.28 -15.38
N LEU A 311 -14.19 13.19 -14.65
CA LEU A 311 -15.23 12.19 -14.95
C LEU A 311 -16.62 12.53 -14.35
N GLY A 312 -16.78 13.71 -13.75
CA GLY A 312 -18.02 14.14 -13.09
C GLY A 312 -18.35 13.33 -11.84
N GLN A 313 -17.38 12.63 -11.26
CA GLN A 313 -17.59 11.84 -10.04
C GLN A 313 -17.63 12.80 -8.84
N PRO A 314 -18.54 12.58 -7.87
CA PRO A 314 -18.69 13.49 -6.74
C PRO A 314 -17.36 13.62 -6.00
N GLY A 315 -16.80 14.83 -6.00
CA GLY A 315 -15.74 15.19 -5.07
C GLY A 315 -16.25 15.09 -3.62
N PRO A 316 -15.35 15.06 -2.63
CA PRO A 316 -15.76 15.10 -1.23
C PRO A 316 -16.71 16.28 -1.05
N LEU A 317 -17.94 15.98 -0.61
CA LEU A 317 -19.07 16.91 -0.47
C LEU A 317 -18.57 18.32 -0.16
N SER A 318 -18.61 19.19 -1.17
CA SER A 318 -18.60 20.63 -0.90
C SER A 318 -19.83 20.85 -0.05
N HIS A 319 -19.63 21.05 1.25
CA HIS A 319 -20.68 21.65 2.07
C HIS A 319 -21.05 22.94 1.36
N SER A 320 -22.26 22.99 0.79
CA SER A 320 -22.83 24.25 0.34
C SER A 320 -22.65 25.26 1.48
N PRO A 321 -22.17 26.48 1.22
CA PRO A 321 -22.33 27.54 2.19
C PRO A 321 -23.83 27.56 2.50
N ALA A 322 -24.18 27.37 3.77
CA ALA A 322 -25.54 27.62 4.22
C ALA A 322 -25.91 29.00 3.68
N GLY A 323 -26.95 29.06 2.83
CA GLY A 323 -27.46 30.31 2.32
C GLY A 323 -27.77 31.26 3.48
N PRO A 324 -27.67 32.58 3.28
CA PRO A 324 -27.96 33.52 4.34
C PRO A 324 -29.37 33.24 4.87
N ALA A 325 -29.45 32.96 6.17
CA ALA A 325 -30.72 32.90 6.87
C ALA A 325 -31.42 34.25 6.68
N SER A 326 -32.56 34.22 6.00
CA SER A 326 -33.56 35.28 5.96
C SER A 326 -34.39 35.28 7.24
#